data_AF-A0AA38ZIG8-F1
#
_entry.id   AF-A0AA38ZIG8-F1
#
_cell.length_a   1.000
_cell.length_b   1.000
_cell.length_c   1.000
_cell.angle_alpha   90.00
_cell.angle_beta   90.00
_cell.angle_gamma   90.00
#
_symmetry.space_group_name_H-M   'P 1'
#
loop_
_entity.id
_entity.type
_entity.pdbx_description
1 polymer ?
#
loop_
_entity_poly.entity_id
_entity_poly.type
_entity_poly.pdbx_seq_one_letter_code
_entity_poly.pdbx_strand_id
1 'polypeptide(L)'
;MRDLDEMISWDDIDDMPIVTLPVGLMMPKIERYTGVGCPRIHLRLYNIVMRAHGLDEAQFLILFPFSLSGTTQRWYASLESSRRRTWEDLAQEFLRQYSFSSDTSVTRRELEFLRQRSDEPVSSFISVRGRRLRR
;
A
#
# COMPACT_ATOMS: atom_id res chain seq x y z
N MET A 1 18.34 12.93 21.69
CA MET A 1 18.36 12.54 20.27
C MET A 1 19.07 11.21 20.20
N ARG A 2 18.30 10.11 20.07
CA ARG A 2 18.79 8.74 19.99
C ARG A 2 17.97 8.01 18.93
N ASP A 3 18.69 7.21 18.17
CA ASP A 3 18.47 6.81 16.79
C ASP A 3 17.21 5.96 16.54
N LEU A 4 16.58 6.16 15.39
CA LEU A 4 15.44 5.37 14.88
C LEU A 4 15.91 4.09 14.16
N ASP A 5 17.09 3.58 14.53
CA ASP A 5 17.71 2.39 13.93
C ASP A 5 17.49 1.11 14.78
N GLU A 6 16.58 1.15 15.75
CA GLU A 6 16.03 -0.07 16.36
C GLU A 6 14.97 -0.66 15.42
N MET A 7 15.51 -1.01 14.26
CA MET A 7 14.95 -1.81 13.20
C MET A 7 14.50 -3.12 13.83
N ILE A 8 13.23 -3.47 13.63
CA ILE A 8 12.67 -4.79 13.90
C ILE A 8 13.77 -5.83 13.60
N SER A 9 14.22 -6.53 14.65
CA SER A 9 15.20 -7.60 14.51
C SER A 9 14.62 -8.61 13.53
N TRP A 10 15.34 -8.86 12.45
CA TRP A 10 14.95 -9.85 11.44
C TRP A 10 14.84 -11.27 12.05
N ASP A 11 15.41 -11.49 13.23
CA ASP A 11 15.35 -12.76 13.97
C ASP A 11 13.96 -13.10 14.53
N ASP A 12 13.06 -12.12 14.71
CA ASP A 12 11.68 -12.38 15.19
C ASP A 12 10.70 -12.73 14.05
N ILE A 13 11.17 -12.73 12.79
CA ILE A 13 10.34 -13.07 11.61
C ILE A 13 10.37 -14.58 11.32
N ASP A 14 11.31 -15.33 11.89
CA ASP A 14 11.48 -16.77 11.68
C ASP A 14 10.33 -17.63 12.25
N ASP A 15 9.53 -17.10 13.18
CA ASP A 15 8.39 -17.79 13.78
C ASP A 15 7.05 -17.56 13.03
N MET A 16 7.05 -16.76 11.97
CA MET A 16 5.90 -16.66 11.06
C MET A 16 6.01 -17.79 10.03
N PRO A 17 4.95 -18.58 9.71
CA PRO A 17 5.03 -19.54 8.63
C PRO A 17 5.46 -18.80 7.37
N ILE A 18 6.72 -19.02 6.97
CA ILE A 18 7.33 -18.38 5.81
C ILE A 18 6.50 -18.81 4.61
N VAL A 19 5.51 -18.00 4.26
CA VAL A 19 4.94 -18.00 2.94
C VAL A 19 6.14 -17.66 2.08
N THR A 20 6.66 -18.68 1.41
CA THR A 20 7.76 -18.59 0.47
C THR A 20 7.30 -17.68 -0.66
N LEU A 21 7.37 -16.37 -0.41
CA LEU A 21 7.22 -15.37 -1.44
C LEU A 21 8.32 -15.70 -2.45
N PRO A 22 7.99 -15.98 -3.71
CA PRO A 22 8.99 -16.36 -4.69
C PRO A 22 10.10 -15.31 -4.69
N VAL A 23 11.32 -15.77 -4.44
CA VAL A 23 12.57 -15.01 -4.55
C VAL A 23 12.53 -14.26 -5.88
N GLY A 24 12.25 -12.95 -5.84
CA GLY A 24 12.01 -12.13 -7.03
C GLY A 24 10.79 -11.22 -6.97
N LEU A 25 9.94 -11.34 -5.95
CA LEU A 25 8.83 -10.40 -5.71
C LEU A 25 9.36 -9.06 -5.20
N MET A 26 9.96 -8.29 -6.12
CA MET A 26 10.28 -6.89 -5.87
C MET A 26 8.96 -6.18 -5.57
N MET A 27 8.85 -5.59 -4.38
CA MET A 27 7.72 -4.74 -4.04
C MET A 27 7.50 -3.76 -5.20
N PRO A 28 6.33 -3.79 -5.86
CA PRO A 28 6.03 -2.83 -6.90
C PRO A 28 6.22 -1.42 -6.36
N LYS A 29 6.81 -0.52 -7.16
CA LYS A 29 7.09 0.86 -6.74
C LYS A 29 5.79 1.65 -6.57
N ILE A 30 5.10 1.40 -5.48
CA ILE A 30 3.99 2.21 -4.97
C ILE A 30 4.61 3.23 -4.02
N GLU A 31 4.24 4.49 -4.18
CA GLU A 31 4.64 5.53 -3.23
C GLU A 31 4.10 5.19 -1.84
N ARG A 32 4.95 5.34 -0.82
CA ARG A 32 4.57 4.99 0.53
C ARG A 32 3.58 6.00 1.09
N TYR A 33 2.46 5.52 1.62
CA TYR A 33 1.49 6.38 2.28
C TYR A 33 2.03 6.85 3.63
N THR A 34 2.23 8.16 3.76
CA THR A 34 2.80 8.81 4.96
C THR A 34 1.73 9.25 5.97
N GLY A 35 0.45 9.06 5.63
CA GLY A 35 -0.69 9.57 6.41
C GLY A 35 -1.28 10.87 5.83
N VAL A 36 -0.65 11.41 4.79
CA VAL A 36 -1.10 12.59 4.05
C VAL A 36 -1.71 12.15 2.71
N GLY A 37 -2.82 12.76 2.32
CA GLY A 37 -3.52 12.47 1.07
C GLY A 37 -4.76 11.59 1.25
N CYS A 38 -5.26 11.01 0.16
CA CYS A 38 -6.50 10.23 0.18
C CYS A 38 -6.23 8.73 0.39
N PRO A 39 -6.67 8.12 1.51
CA PRO A 39 -6.45 6.70 1.77
C PRO A 39 -7.18 5.80 0.76
N ARG A 40 -8.32 6.26 0.21
CA ARG A 40 -9.04 5.54 -0.86
C ARG A 40 -8.22 5.45 -2.15
N ILE A 41 -7.48 6.50 -2.49
CA ILE A 41 -6.60 6.52 -3.65
C ILE A 41 -5.45 5.53 -3.45
N HIS A 42 -4.83 5.55 -2.26
CA HIS A 42 -3.75 4.61 -1.91
C HIS A 42 -4.19 3.16 -2.06
N LEU A 43 -5.31 2.78 -1.43
CA LEU A 43 -5.85 1.41 -1.52
C LEU A 43 -6.16 1.01 -2.96
N ARG A 44 -6.73 1.92 -3.75
CA ARG A 44 -7.06 1.63 -5.15
C ARG A 44 -5.81 1.41 -6.00
N LEU A 45 -4.79 2.26 -5.84
CA LEU A 45 -3.53 2.13 -6.55
C LEU A 45 -2.83 0.82 -6.16
N TYR A 46 -2.80 0.53 -4.87
CA TYR A 46 -2.25 -0.72 -4.34
C TYR A 46 -2.93 -1.94 -4.96
N ASN A 47 -4.26 -1.98 -4.95
CA ASN A 47 -5.03 -3.09 -5.52
C ASN A 47 -4.75 -3.29 -7.02
N ILE A 48 -4.73 -2.21 -7.82
CA ILE A 48 -4.45 -2.28 -9.26
C ILE A 48 -3.06 -2.84 -9.53
N VAL A 49 -2.06 -2.34 -8.80
CA VAL A 49 -0.67 -2.73 -8.99
C VAL A 49 -0.48 -4.20 -8.60
N MET A 50 -0.96 -4.61 -7.43
CA MET A 50 -0.78 -6.00 -6.99
C MET A 50 -1.52 -7.00 -7.90
N ARG A 51 -2.72 -6.66 -8.38
CA ARG A 51 -3.43 -7.48 -9.37
C ARG A 51 -2.69 -7.56 -10.71
N ALA A 52 -2.09 -6.46 -11.17
CA ALA A 52 -1.28 -6.46 -12.40
C ALA A 52 -0.03 -7.36 -12.29
N HIS A 53 0.45 -7.59 -11.08
CA HIS A 53 1.53 -8.54 -10.78
C HIS A 53 1.04 -9.97 -10.53
N GLY A 54 -0.26 -10.25 -10.69
CA GLY A 54 -0.83 -11.59 -10.51
C GLY A 54 -0.87 -12.06 -9.06
N LEU A 55 -0.82 -11.13 -8.10
CA LEU A 55 -0.82 -11.46 -6.67
C LEU A 55 -2.24 -11.68 -6.15
N ASP A 56 -2.37 -12.56 -5.18
CA ASP A 56 -3.63 -12.84 -4.48
C ASP A 56 -3.81 -11.98 -3.21
N GLU A 57 -4.98 -12.06 -2.59
CA GLU A 57 -5.32 -11.24 -1.43
C GLU A 57 -4.52 -11.61 -0.16
N ALA A 58 -4.01 -12.84 -0.04
CA ALA A 58 -3.13 -13.20 1.06
C ALA A 58 -1.77 -12.50 0.91
N GLN A 59 -1.26 -12.42 -0.32
CA GLN A 59 -0.06 -11.65 -0.64
C GLN A 59 -0.28 -10.14 -0.46
N PHE A 60 -1.51 -9.64 -0.69
CA PHE A 60 -1.83 -8.24 -0.42
C PHE A 60 -1.66 -7.90 1.05
N LEU A 61 -2.09 -8.77 1.96
CA LEU A 61 -1.94 -8.58 3.39
C LEU A 61 -0.47 -8.52 3.81
N ILE A 62 0.34 -9.43 3.27
CA ILE A 62 1.78 -9.53 3.57
C ILE A 62 2.54 -8.28 3.07
N LEU A 63 2.18 -7.78 1.89
CA LEU A 63 2.91 -6.70 1.24
C LEU A 63 2.43 -5.29 1.61
N PHE A 64 1.23 -5.16 2.18
CA PHE A 64 0.65 -3.86 2.50
C PHE A 64 1.54 -2.98 3.39
N PRO A 65 2.24 -3.50 4.42
CA PRO A 65 3.09 -2.69 5.30
C PRO A 65 4.22 -1.97 4.57
N PHE A 66 4.73 -2.58 3.50
CA PHE A 66 5.79 -2.00 2.69
C PHE A 66 5.31 -0.79 1.87
N SER A 67 3.99 -0.65 1.68
CA SER A 67 3.34 0.51 1.06
C SER A 67 3.09 1.66 2.05
N LEU A 68 3.47 1.52 3.32
CA LEU A 68 3.28 2.52 4.38
C LEU A 68 4.62 3.11 4.83
N SER A 69 4.60 4.25 5.50
CA SER A 69 5.79 4.90 6.08
C SER A 69 5.46 5.70 7.33
N GLY A 70 6.39 5.79 8.26
CA GLY A 70 6.28 6.65 9.43
C GLY A 70 5.13 6.24 10.35
N THR A 71 4.19 7.15 10.59
CA THR A 71 3.06 6.93 11.51
C THR A 71 2.09 5.86 11.03
N THR A 72 1.95 5.68 9.71
CA THR A 72 1.03 4.69 9.13
C THR A 72 1.57 3.27 9.27
N GLN A 73 2.88 3.11 9.16
CA GLN A 73 3.53 1.82 9.38
C GLN A 73 3.44 1.40 10.86
N ARG A 74 3.61 2.35 11.80
CA ARG A 74 3.42 2.09 13.24
C ARG A 74 1.97 1.71 13.57
N TRP A 75 1.00 2.39 12.97
CA TRP A 75 -0.40 2.01 13.10
C TRP A 75 -0.65 0.56 12.66
N TYR A 76 -0.09 0.15 11.51
CA TYR A 76 -0.24 -1.23 11.04
C TYR A 76 0.37 -2.24 12.01
N ALA A 77 1.56 -1.93 12.58
CA ALA A 77 2.21 -2.77 13.58
C ALA A 77 1.41 -2.88 14.89
N SER A 78 0.64 -1.84 15.24
CA SER A 78 -0.25 -1.85 16.42
C SER A 78 -1.59 -2.56 16.20
N LEU A 79 -1.90 -2.95 14.96
CA LEU A 79 -3.18 -3.55 14.61
C LEU A 79 -3.25 -5.01 15.07
N GLU A 80 -4.31 -5.39 15.78
CA GLU A 80 -4.55 -6.77 16.18
C GLU A 80 -4.67 -7.70 14.95
N SER A 81 -4.05 -8.88 15.00
CA SER A 81 -4.09 -9.87 13.90
C SER A 81 -5.52 -10.26 13.51
N SER A 82 -6.46 -10.23 14.46
CA SER A 82 -7.89 -10.49 14.26
C SER A 82 -8.56 -9.48 13.32
N ARG A 83 -8.04 -8.26 13.22
CA ARG A 83 -8.61 -7.15 12.42
C ARG A 83 -8.07 -7.06 10.99
N ARG A 84 -7.19 -7.98 10.62
CA ARG A 84 -6.50 -8.02 9.32
C ARG A 84 -6.41 -9.44 8.78
N ARG A 85 -7.47 -10.23 9.00
CA ARG A 85 -7.57 -11.63 8.53
C ARG A 85 -7.76 -11.70 7.02
N THR A 86 -8.53 -10.77 6.48
CA THR A 86 -8.76 -10.64 5.03
C THR A 86 -8.29 -9.27 4.54
N TRP A 87 -8.03 -9.18 3.23
CA TRP A 87 -7.73 -7.89 2.59
C TRP A 87 -8.84 -6.87 2.83
N GLU A 88 -10.10 -7.31 2.83
CA GLU A 88 -11.25 -6.46 3.11
C GLU A 88 -11.22 -5.89 4.53
N ASP A 89 -10.97 -6.71 5.55
CA ASP A 89 -10.89 -6.25 6.95
C ASP A 89 -9.80 -5.18 7.12
N LEU A 90 -8.61 -5.45 6.57
CA LEU A 90 -7.50 -4.51 6.63
C LEU A 90 -7.81 -3.20 5.90
N ALA A 91 -8.40 -3.27 4.71
CA ALA A 91 -8.78 -2.10 3.94
C ALA A 91 -9.82 -1.25 4.69
N GLN A 92 -10.79 -1.88 5.36
CA GLN A 92 -11.78 -1.20 6.17
C GLN A 92 -11.15 -0.49 7.37
N GLU A 93 -10.27 -1.16 8.12
CA GLU A 93 -9.60 -0.53 9.27
C GLU A 93 -8.65 0.60 8.82
N PHE A 94 -7.97 0.45 7.68
CA PHE A 94 -7.15 1.52 7.09
C PHE A 94 -7.99 2.75 6.75
N LEU A 95 -9.14 2.55 6.10
CA LEU A 95 -10.06 3.63 5.80
C LEU A 95 -10.59 4.25 7.08
N ARG A 96 -11.01 3.45 8.07
CA ARG A 96 -11.53 3.95 9.35
C ARG A 96 -10.51 4.82 10.09
N GLN A 97 -9.23 4.43 10.07
CA GLN A 97 -8.16 5.18 10.72
C GLN A 97 -7.85 6.51 10.00
N TYR A 98 -7.82 6.50 8.66
CA TYR A 98 -7.29 7.61 7.87
C TYR A 98 -8.33 8.39 7.06
N SER A 99 -9.61 8.00 7.08
CA SER A 99 -10.68 8.68 6.33
C SER A 99 -10.90 10.12 6.79
N PHE A 100 -10.68 10.41 8.07
CA PHE A 100 -10.78 11.78 8.61
C PHE A 100 -9.59 12.66 8.24
N SER A 101 -8.44 12.09 7.90
CA SER A 101 -7.28 12.85 7.42
C SER A 101 -7.46 13.39 5.99
N SER A 102 -8.55 13.00 5.30
CA SER A 102 -8.78 13.27 3.88
C SER A 102 -9.66 14.48 3.57
N ASP A 103 -10.11 15.24 4.57
CA ASP A 103 -11.01 16.39 4.35
C ASP A 103 -10.32 17.62 3.73
N THR A 104 -9.09 17.47 3.23
CA THR A 104 -8.40 18.54 2.50
C THR A 104 -7.75 18.01 1.22
N SER A 105 -8.43 18.30 0.10
CA SER A 105 -7.85 18.48 -1.24
C SER A 105 -7.58 17.28 -2.16
N VAL A 106 -8.48 16.29 -2.26
CA VAL A 106 -8.51 15.48 -3.50
C VAL A 106 -8.94 16.37 -4.66
N THR A 107 -7.99 16.80 -5.48
CA THR A 107 -8.29 17.63 -6.64
C THR A 107 -8.90 16.77 -7.75
N ARG A 108 -9.84 17.34 -8.51
CA ARG A 108 -10.44 16.71 -9.71
C ARG A 108 -9.40 16.09 -10.64
N ARG A 109 -8.21 16.69 -10.69
CA ARG A 109 -7.07 16.25 -11.49
C ARG A 109 -6.54 14.89 -11.04
N GLU A 110 -6.45 14.61 -9.73
CA GLU A 110 -6.01 13.32 -9.20
C GLU A 110 -7.02 12.20 -9.50
N LEU A 111 -8.32 12.51 -9.42
CA LEU A 111 -9.38 11.57 -9.79
C LEU A 111 -9.36 11.25 -11.29
N GLU A 112 -9.15 12.26 -12.14
CA GLU A 112 -8.93 12.08 -13.58
C GLU A 112 -7.63 11.30 -13.85
N PHE A 113 -6.60 11.50 -13.03
CA PHE A 113 -5.39 10.69 -13.01
C PHE A 113 -5.58 9.28 -12.45
N LEU A 114 -6.72 8.84 -11.94
CA LEU A 114 -6.90 7.42 -11.56
C LEU A 114 -7.91 6.71 -12.44
N ARG A 115 -8.55 7.45 -13.33
CA ARG A 115 -9.44 6.91 -14.33
C ARG A 115 -8.58 6.35 -15.48
N GLN A 116 -8.48 5.04 -15.56
CA GLN A 116 -8.12 4.39 -16.81
C GLN A 116 -9.21 4.76 -17.82
N ARG A 117 -8.81 5.44 -18.91
CA ARG A 117 -9.76 5.75 -19.97
C ARG A 117 -10.06 4.47 -20.76
N SER A 118 -11.27 4.34 -21.27
CA SER A 118 -11.75 3.15 -21.98
C SER A 118 -10.92 2.82 -23.23
N ASP A 119 -10.21 3.82 -23.76
CA ASP A 119 -9.32 3.75 -24.93
C ASP A 119 -7.84 3.54 -24.57
N GLU A 120 -7.48 3.45 -23.27
CA GLU A 120 -6.09 3.28 -22.83
C GLU A 120 -5.79 1.83 -22.39
N PRO A 121 -4.80 1.14 -23.00
CA PRO A 121 -4.36 -0.17 -22.53
C PRO A 121 -3.71 -0.07 -21.15
N VAL A 122 -3.92 -1.07 -20.29
CA VAL A 122 -3.45 -1.09 -18.89
C VAL A 122 -1.94 -0.85 -18.77
N SER A 123 -1.16 -1.32 -19.74
CA SER A 123 0.30 -1.10 -19.82
C SER A 123 0.68 0.39 -19.99
N SER A 124 -0.10 1.16 -20.74
CA SER A 124 0.07 2.62 -20.89
C SER A 124 -0.32 3.34 -19.60
N PHE A 125 -1.44 2.93 -18.98
CA PHE A 125 -1.88 3.50 -17.70
C PHE A 125 -0.77 3.41 -16.63
N ILE A 126 -0.14 2.24 -16.52
CA ILE A 126 0.98 1.98 -15.60
C ILE A 126 2.25 2.75 -16.01
N SER A 127 2.59 2.79 -17.31
CA SER A 127 3.81 3.42 -17.81
C SER A 127 3.80 4.96 -17.77
N VAL A 128 2.66 5.58 -18.04
CA VAL A 128 2.51 7.05 -18.06
C VAL A 128 2.60 7.62 -16.64
N ARG A 129 1.98 6.93 -15.67
CA ARG A 129 1.93 7.38 -14.27
C ARG A 129 3.18 6.98 -13.48
N GLY A 130 3.83 5.87 -13.83
CA GLY A 130 5.14 5.50 -13.28
C GLY A 130 6.29 6.45 -13.68
N ARG A 131 6.15 7.25 -14.75
CA ARG A 131 7.21 8.16 -15.24
C ARG A 131 7.21 9.56 -14.62
N ARG A 132 6.12 10.01 -14.00
CA ARG A 132 6.02 11.39 -13.47
C ARG A 132 6.33 11.54 -11.98
N LEU A 133 6.57 10.43 -11.27
CA LEU A 133 7.13 10.37 -9.91
C LEU A 133 8.67 10.51 -9.87
N ARG A 134 9.28 10.98 -10.97
CA ARG A 134 10.74 11.17 -11.12
C ARG A 134 11.16 12.64 -11.27
N ARG A 135 10.30 13.60 -10.93
CA ARG A 135 10.68 15.01 -10.83
C ARG A 135 10.13 15.62 -9.56
#